data_AF-A0A2W7QKG2-F1
#
_entry.id   AF-A0A2W7QKG2-F1
#
_cell.length_a   1.000
_cell.length_b   1.000
_cell.length_c   1.000
_cell.angle_alpha   90.00
_cell.angle_beta   90.00
_cell.angle_gamma   90.00
#
_symmetry.space_group_name_H-M   'P 1'
#
loop_
_entity.id
_entity.type
_entity.pdbx_description
1 polymer ?
#
loop_
_entity_poly.entity_id
_entity_poly.type
_entity_poly.pdbx_seq_one_letter_code
_entity_poly.pdbx_strand_id
1 'polypeptide(L)'
;MNKLKLLLGLSLLVMLSISTQAQGLKVPKMDLSSQVLGVLNDTDGLDLNSDQKDKLTKNNSSFVDQLMDITNSDKSDDDKKSAFLGLKNNRTKFLTDLLGSDIFKKYSGQVLKSINPFKSKLGLAALAF
;
A
#
# COMPACT_ATOMS: atom_id res chain seq x y z
N MET A 1 59.10 -21.47 -16.83
CA MET A 1 58.56 -20.15 -16.43
C MET A 1 57.20 -19.78 -17.05
N ASN A 2 56.67 -20.49 -18.06
CA ASN A 2 55.43 -20.07 -18.74
C ASN A 2 54.12 -20.52 -18.07
N LYS A 3 54.13 -21.56 -17.22
CA LYS A 3 52.93 -22.03 -16.51
C LYS A 3 52.59 -21.18 -15.27
N LEU A 4 53.61 -20.56 -14.64
CA LEU A 4 53.44 -19.69 -13.48
C LEU A 4 52.81 -18.34 -13.86
N LYS A 5 53.13 -17.82 -15.04
CA LYS A 5 52.51 -16.59 -15.59
C LYS A 5 51.04 -16.80 -15.95
N LEU A 6 50.66 -18.01 -16.37
CA LEU A 6 49.28 -18.35 -16.73
C LEU A 6 48.39 -18.52 -15.48
N LEU A 7 48.93 -19.10 -14.41
CA LEU A 7 48.25 -19.22 -13.10
C LEU A 7 48.09 -17.86 -12.40
N LEU A 8 49.11 -16.99 -12.46
CA LEU A 8 49.01 -15.62 -11.94
C LEU A 8 48.03 -14.75 -12.74
N GLY A 9 47.99 -14.92 -14.07
CA GLY A 9 47.03 -14.23 -14.94
C GLY A 9 45.58 -14.64 -14.68
N LEU A 10 45.33 -15.92 -14.38
CA LEU A 10 43.98 -16.43 -14.08
C LEU A 10 43.50 -16.00 -12.69
N SER A 11 44.40 -15.90 -11.70
CA SER A 11 44.06 -15.44 -10.34
C SER A 11 43.68 -13.96 -10.28
N LEU A 12 44.16 -13.13 -11.21
CA LEU A 12 43.83 -11.69 -11.25
C LEU A 12 42.44 -11.43 -11.85
N LEU A 13 41.94 -12.33 -12.69
CA LEU A 13 40.64 -12.19 -13.35
C LEU A 13 39.45 -12.52 -12.43
N VAL A 14 39.66 -13.30 -11.36
CA VAL A 14 38.60 -13.72 -10.44
C VAL A 14 38.27 -12.65 -9.38
N MET A 15 39.17 -11.69 -9.13
CA MET A 15 38.96 -10.64 -8.12
C MET A 15 38.24 -9.38 -8.63
N LEU A 16 37.96 -9.26 -9.95
CA LEU A 16 37.23 -8.12 -10.51
C LEU A 16 35.71 -8.29 -10.53
N SER A 17 35.19 -9.41 -10.02
CA SER A 17 33.75 -9.73 -9.96
C SER A 17 33.04 -9.17 -8.72
N ILE A 18 33.64 -8.20 -8.03
CA ILE A 18 33.03 -7.54 -6.88
C ILE A 18 31.86 -6.66 -7.34
N SER A 19 30.67 -7.27 -7.25
CA SER A 19 29.38 -6.66 -6.97
C SER A 19 29.20 -5.24 -7.51
N THR A 20 28.69 -5.16 -8.74
CA THR A 20 27.77 -4.09 -9.09
C THR A 20 26.59 -4.16 -8.11
N GLN A 21 26.71 -3.47 -6.98
CA GLN A 21 25.56 -3.12 -6.16
C GLN A 21 24.69 -2.30 -7.08
N ALA A 22 23.59 -2.90 -7.54
CA ALA A 22 22.48 -2.17 -8.09
C ALA A 22 22.04 -1.18 -7.00
N GLN A 23 22.64 0.01 -6.99
CA GLN A 23 22.00 1.21 -6.46
C GLN A 23 20.83 1.49 -7.41
N GLY A 24 19.80 0.63 -7.32
CA GLY A 24 18.53 0.87 -7.95
C GLY A 24 18.13 2.27 -7.50
N LEU A 25 17.90 3.14 -8.49
CA LEU A 25 17.35 4.48 -8.33
C LEU A 25 16.47 4.48 -7.08
N LYS A 26 16.86 5.26 -6.07
CA LYS A 26 16.00 5.57 -4.93
C LYS A 26 14.87 6.45 -5.45
N VAL A 27 14.02 5.91 -6.33
CA VAL A 27 12.64 6.36 -6.42
C VAL A 27 12.14 6.27 -4.99
N PRO A 28 11.66 7.37 -4.38
CA PRO A 28 11.14 7.30 -3.04
C PRO A 28 10.10 6.18 -3.02
N LYS A 29 10.43 5.07 -2.34
CA LYS A 29 9.43 4.04 -2.07
C LYS A 29 8.48 4.72 -1.10
N MET A 30 7.42 5.28 -1.64
CA MET A 30 6.30 5.79 -0.88
C MET A 30 5.92 4.71 0.13
N ASP A 31 5.70 5.06 1.39
CA ASP A 31 5.33 4.08 2.40
C ASP A 31 3.94 3.50 2.09
N LEU A 32 3.58 2.39 2.73
CA LEU A 32 2.31 1.71 2.45
C LEU A 32 1.10 2.61 2.77
N SER A 33 1.18 3.47 3.80
CA SER A 33 0.12 4.39 4.19
C SER A 33 -0.15 5.40 3.08
N SER A 34 0.90 6.05 2.60
CA SER A 34 0.83 7.00 1.49
C SER A 34 0.31 6.34 0.19
N GLN A 35 0.71 5.09 -0.11
CA GLN A 35 0.18 4.35 -1.26
C GLN A 35 -1.32 4.05 -1.13
N VAL A 36 -1.77 3.57 0.04
CA VAL A 36 -3.18 3.30 0.31
C VAL A 36 -3.99 4.59 0.22
N LEU A 37 -3.52 5.67 0.84
CA LEU A 37 -4.19 6.97 0.80
C LEU A 37 -4.30 7.50 -0.63
N GLY A 38 -3.25 7.34 -1.44
CA GLY A 38 -3.27 7.66 -2.86
C GLY A 38 -4.37 6.92 -3.61
N VAL A 39 -4.50 5.60 -3.39
CA VAL A 39 -5.60 4.78 -3.96
C VAL A 39 -6.97 5.28 -3.50
N LEU A 40 -7.12 5.65 -2.23
CA LEU A 40 -8.41 6.09 -1.70
C LEU A 40 -8.85 7.47 -2.21
N ASN A 41 -7.89 8.35 -2.49
CA ASN A 41 -8.14 9.70 -2.99
C ASN A 41 -8.24 9.78 -4.52
N ASP A 42 -7.99 8.68 -5.23
CA ASP A 42 -8.32 8.55 -6.65
C ASP A 42 -9.84 8.43 -6.82
N THR A 43 -10.48 9.57 -7.07
CA THR A 43 -11.94 9.69 -7.23
C THR A 43 -12.33 9.99 -8.67
N ASP A 44 -11.44 9.74 -9.63
CA ASP A 44 -11.68 10.09 -11.02
C ASP A 44 -12.86 9.29 -11.59
N GLY A 45 -13.75 9.99 -12.30
CA GLY A 45 -14.96 9.43 -12.88
C GLY A 45 -16.13 9.20 -11.91
N LEU A 46 -16.08 9.77 -10.69
CA LEU A 46 -17.17 9.71 -9.71
C LEU A 46 -18.06 10.96 -9.67
N ASP A 47 -17.71 12.00 -10.44
CA ASP A 47 -18.45 13.27 -10.54
C ASP A 47 -18.82 13.89 -9.17
N LEU A 48 -17.91 13.79 -8.20
CA LEU A 48 -18.13 14.31 -6.85
C LEU A 48 -18.14 15.84 -6.85
N ASN A 49 -19.06 16.43 -6.08
CA ASN A 49 -18.98 17.86 -5.79
C ASN A 49 -17.86 18.17 -4.78
N SER A 50 -17.52 19.45 -4.61
CA SER A 50 -16.41 19.88 -3.73
C SER A 50 -16.57 19.40 -2.29
N ASP A 51 -17.78 19.53 -1.72
CA ASP A 51 -18.06 19.12 -0.34
C ASP A 51 -17.89 17.60 -0.14
N GLN A 52 -18.36 16.80 -1.10
CA GLN A 52 -18.14 15.35 -1.10
C GLN A 52 -16.66 15.00 -1.19
N LYS A 53 -15.90 15.67 -2.07
CA LYS A 53 -14.47 15.42 -2.25
C LYS A 53 -13.67 15.77 -0.99
N ASP A 54 -13.97 16.89 -0.35
CA ASP A 54 -13.29 17.34 0.86
C ASP A 54 -13.57 16.40 2.03
N LYS A 55 -14.84 16.02 2.25
CA LYS A 55 -15.24 15.07 3.28
C LYS A 55 -14.65 13.69 3.06
N LEU A 56 -14.66 13.20 1.82
CA LEU A 56 -14.10 11.91 1.46
C LEU A 56 -12.58 11.89 1.71
N THR A 57 -11.85 12.90 1.25
CA THR A 57 -10.39 13.01 1.44
C THR A 57 -10.00 13.04 2.93
N LYS A 58 -10.75 13.79 3.73
CA LYS A 58 -10.55 13.85 5.18
C LYS A 58 -10.81 12.48 5.84
N ASN A 59 -11.90 11.81 5.46
CA ASN A 59 -12.21 10.48 5.98
C ASN A 59 -11.19 9.43 5.52
N ASN A 60 -10.69 9.51 4.29
CA ASN A 60 -9.66 8.61 3.77
C ASN A 60 -8.38 8.68 4.58
N SER A 61 -7.94 9.90 4.91
CA SER A 61 -6.76 10.11 5.75
C SER A 61 -6.97 9.47 7.13
N SER A 62 -8.09 9.79 7.78
CA SER A 62 -8.43 9.22 9.09
C SER A 62 -8.57 7.69 9.07
N PHE A 63 -9.16 7.12 8.02
CA PHE A 63 -9.26 5.67 7.86
C PHE A 63 -7.89 5.01 7.72
N VAL A 64 -6.97 5.61 6.96
CA VAL A 64 -5.61 5.07 6.80
C VAL A 64 -4.83 5.16 8.10
N ASP A 65 -4.94 6.26 8.85
CA ASP A 65 -4.31 6.38 10.17
C ASP A 65 -4.80 5.25 11.11
N GLN A 66 -6.12 5.07 11.20
CA GLN A 66 -6.74 3.99 11.99
C GLN A 66 -6.32 2.59 11.51
N LEU A 67 -6.23 2.39 10.20
CA LEU A 67 -5.78 1.13 9.59
C LEU A 67 -4.34 0.80 10.05
N MET A 68 -3.45 1.79 10.02
CA MET A 68 -2.05 1.63 10.42
C MET A 68 -1.91 1.47 11.93
N ASP A 69 -2.70 2.18 12.73
CA ASP A 69 -2.74 2.02 14.18
C ASP A 69 -3.15 0.59 14.59
N ILE A 70 -4.18 0.03 13.95
CA ILE A 70 -4.59 -1.36 14.21
C ILE A 70 -3.48 -2.32 13.77
N THR A 71 -2.91 -2.10 12.57
CA THR A 71 -1.85 -2.94 12.01
C THR A 71 -0.63 -3.01 12.93
N ASN A 72 -0.19 -1.86 13.43
CA ASN A 72 1.01 -1.70 14.25
C ASN A 72 0.78 -1.94 15.74
N SER A 73 -0.47 -2.17 16.18
CA SER A 73 -0.76 -2.44 17.59
C SER A 73 -0.21 -3.80 18.05
N ASP A 74 0.05 -3.93 19.36
CA ASP A 74 0.48 -5.19 19.99
C ASP A 74 -0.70 -6.14 20.30
N LYS A 75 -1.89 -5.88 19.72
CA LYS A 75 -3.08 -6.71 19.90
C LYS A 75 -2.92 -8.08 19.23
N SER A 76 -3.71 -9.05 19.70
CA SER A 76 -3.79 -10.35 19.07
C SER A 76 -4.35 -10.25 17.64
N ASP A 77 -4.07 -11.24 16.79
CA ASP A 77 -4.60 -11.29 15.43
C ASP A 77 -6.14 -11.31 15.40
N ASP A 78 -6.79 -11.94 16.37
CA ASP A 78 -8.25 -12.00 16.44
C ASP A 78 -8.87 -10.66 16.85
N ASP A 79 -8.21 -9.94 17.76
CA ASP A 79 -8.60 -8.56 18.11
C ASP A 79 -8.40 -7.63 16.92
N LYS A 80 -7.30 -7.79 16.16
CA LYS A 80 -7.03 -7.01 14.94
C LYS A 80 -8.08 -7.27 13.87
N LYS A 81 -8.43 -8.54 13.60
CA LYS A 81 -9.53 -8.89 12.67
C LYS A 81 -10.82 -8.20 13.07
N SER A 82 -11.19 -8.27 14.34
CA SER A 82 -12.42 -7.64 14.85
C SER A 82 -12.38 -6.12 14.68
N ALA A 83 -11.22 -5.49 14.93
CA ALA A 83 -11.02 -4.06 14.73
C ALA A 83 -11.11 -3.66 13.24
N PHE A 84 -10.52 -4.42 12.32
CA PHE A 84 -10.61 -4.15 10.88
C PHE A 84 -12.03 -4.31 10.35
N LEU A 85 -12.78 -5.31 10.82
CA LEU A 85 -14.20 -5.45 10.47
C LEU A 85 -15.03 -4.29 11.01
N GLY A 86 -14.76 -3.83 12.23
CA GLY A 86 -15.38 -2.63 12.77
C GLY A 86 -15.07 -1.37 11.95
N LEU A 87 -13.81 -1.20 11.54
CA LEU A 87 -13.36 -0.11 10.68
C LEU A 87 -14.07 -0.13 9.32
N LYS A 88 -14.18 -1.32 8.70
CA LYS A 88 -14.95 -1.52 7.45
C LYS A 88 -16.40 -1.08 7.59
N ASN A 89 -17.07 -1.49 8.66
CA ASN A 89 -18.47 -1.17 8.89
C ASN A 89 -18.69 0.34 9.06
N ASN A 90 -17.84 0.99 9.86
CA ASN A 90 -17.88 2.45 10.06
C ASN A 90 -17.65 3.20 8.75
N ARG A 91 -16.65 2.77 7.97
CA ARG A 91 -16.36 3.36 6.65
C ARG A 91 -17.51 3.15 5.67
N THR A 92 -18.08 1.95 5.62
CA THR A 92 -19.21 1.63 4.73
C THR A 92 -20.40 2.53 5.01
N LYS A 93 -20.74 2.74 6.29
CA LYS A 93 -21.80 3.66 6.70
C LYS A 93 -21.51 5.09 6.24
N PHE A 94 -20.33 5.62 6.57
CA PHE A 94 -19.91 6.96 6.16
C PHE A 94 -19.99 7.16 4.64
N LEU A 95 -19.45 6.21 3.87
CA LEU A 95 -19.44 6.30 2.40
C LEU A 95 -20.84 6.23 1.81
N THR A 96 -21.71 5.38 2.37
CA THR A 96 -23.10 5.29 1.94
C THR A 96 -23.84 6.60 2.20
N ASP A 97 -23.65 7.20 3.38
CA ASP A 97 -24.27 8.48 3.75
C ASP A 97 -23.76 9.65 2.90
N LEU A 98 -22.46 9.66 2.56
CA LEU A 98 -21.83 10.75 1.80
C LEU A 98 -22.07 10.67 0.28
N LEU A 99 -21.98 9.47 -0.28
CA LEU A 99 -21.95 9.25 -1.73
C LEU A 99 -23.28 8.73 -2.27
N GLY A 100 -24.13 8.16 -1.42
CA GLY A 100 -25.28 7.37 -1.85
C GLY A 100 -24.87 6.04 -2.48
N SER A 101 -25.84 5.16 -2.69
CA SER A 101 -25.61 3.76 -3.08
C SER A 101 -24.81 3.60 -4.39
N ASP A 102 -25.15 4.36 -5.44
CA ASP A 102 -24.59 4.16 -6.77
C ASP A 102 -23.13 4.61 -6.86
N ILE A 103 -22.81 5.80 -6.33
CA ILE A 103 -21.44 6.33 -6.33
C ILE A 103 -20.58 5.50 -5.36
N PHE A 104 -21.12 5.14 -4.19
CA PHE A 104 -20.43 4.25 -3.24
C PHE A 104 -20.02 2.92 -3.89
N LYS A 105 -20.90 2.30 -4.67
CA LYS A 105 -20.61 1.04 -5.37
C LYS A 105 -19.47 1.20 -6.37
N LYS A 106 -19.47 2.29 -7.16
CA LYS A 106 -18.39 2.60 -8.11
C LYS A 106 -17.06 2.84 -7.39
N TYR A 107 -17.07 3.69 -6.37
CA TYR A 107 -15.89 4.00 -5.56
C TYR A 107 -15.31 2.74 -4.91
N SER A 108 -16.15 1.92 -4.27
CA SER A 108 -15.70 0.68 -3.64
C SER A 108 -15.10 -0.30 -4.64
N GLY A 109 -15.69 -0.40 -5.84
CA GLY A 109 -15.14 -1.20 -6.92
C GLY A 109 -13.77 -0.71 -7.40
N GLN A 110 -13.60 0.60 -7.56
CA GLN A 110 -12.32 1.22 -7.91
C GLN A 110 -11.27 0.95 -6.83
N VAL A 111 -11.59 1.22 -5.56
CA VAL A 111 -10.70 0.98 -4.42
C VAL A 111 -10.29 -0.48 -4.33
N LEU A 112 -11.24 -1.42 -4.40
CA LEU A 112 -10.93 -2.86 -4.31
C LEU A 112 -10.02 -3.33 -5.45
N LYS A 113 -10.24 -2.84 -6.67
CA LYS A 113 -9.37 -3.15 -7.81
C LYS A 113 -7.96 -2.59 -7.62
N SER A 114 -7.86 -1.34 -7.19
CA SER A 114 -6.60 -0.64 -7.00
C SER A 114 -5.82 -1.12 -5.77
N ILE A 115 -6.51 -1.64 -4.74
CA ILE A 115 -5.86 -2.16 -3.53
C ILE A 115 -5.36 -3.59 -3.67
N ASN A 116 -5.93 -4.38 -4.59
CA ASN A 116 -5.60 -5.79 -4.78
C ASN A 116 -4.08 -6.09 -4.93
N PRO A 117 -3.28 -5.28 -5.66
CA PRO A 117 -1.83 -5.48 -5.73
C PRO A 117 -1.10 -5.33 -4.39
N PHE A 118 -1.70 -4.64 -3.42
CA PHE A 118 -1.13 -4.41 -2.08
C PHE A 118 -1.64 -5.42 -1.04
N LYS A 119 -2.55 -6.32 -1.40
CA LYS A 119 -3.21 -7.25 -0.45
C LYS A 119 -2.20 -8.06 0.36
N SER A 120 -1.11 -8.53 -0.25
CA SER A 120 -0.05 -9.27 0.45
C SER A 120 0.71 -8.41 1.47
N LYS A 121 0.84 -7.11 1.22
CA LYS A 121 1.48 -6.15 2.13
C LYS A 121 0.54 -5.70 3.25
N LEU A 122 -0.76 -5.63 2.96
CA LEU A 122 -1.80 -5.28 3.93
C LEU A 122 -2.08 -6.43 4.91
N GLY A 123 -1.93 -7.68 4.48
CA GLY A 123 -2.22 -8.83 5.33
C GLY A 123 -3.66 -8.78 5.88
N LEU A 124 -3.80 -8.88 7.20
CA LEU A 124 -5.11 -8.80 7.88
C LEU A 124 -5.83 -7.46 7.65
N ALA A 125 -5.10 -6.37 7.42
CA ALA A 125 -5.68 -5.06 7.17
C ALA A 125 -6.53 -5.01 5.89
N ALA A 126 -6.34 -5.96 4.96
CA ALA A 126 -7.19 -6.08 3.78
C ALA A 126 -8.67 -6.38 4.12
N LEU A 127 -8.98 -6.84 5.34
CA LEU A 127 -10.36 -7.04 5.81
C LEU A 127 -11.13 -5.73 6.02
N ALA A 128 -10.43 -4.58 6.08
CA ALA A 128 -11.04 -3.27 6.26
C ALA A 128 -11.68 -2.69 4.97
N PHE A 129 -11.46 -3.34 3.83
CA PHE A 129 -11.97 -2.97 2.50
C PHE A 129 -13.07 -3.95 2.08
#